data_AF-A0A6P0DQ88-F1
#
_entry.id   AF-A0A6P0DQ88-F1
#
_cell.length_a   1.000
_cell.length_b   1.000
_cell.length_c   1.000
_cell.angle_alpha   90.00
_cell.angle_beta   90.00
_cell.angle_gamma   90.00
#
_symmetry.space_group_name_H-M   'P 1'
#
loop_
_entity.id
_entity.type
_entity.pdbx_description
1 polymer ?
#
loop_
_entity_poly.entity_id
_entity_poly.type
_entity_poly.pdbx_seq_one_letter_code
_entity_poly.pdbx_strand_id
1 'polypeptide(L)'
;ISGFASQSDPPEFETPEQAVDAFKAALSADDFDKFAALLGIDAAKAKAGEGVMDTYAQIRDGTKKKIVVKDVDGRKIVEIGDKLWPLPFPIAKGDDGKWGFDTYAGFEEIIDRRVGENELQTIDTMRAYVDAQKEYSSADHDDDGVLEYAQQQISSDGKAVDPYWSPDLGEGDSPAGNALEDNAALDKAKAGEGYYGYRYR
;
A
#
# COMPACT_ATOMS: atom_id res chain seq x y z
N ILE A 1 12.76 -0.27 4.34
CA ILE A 1 12.11 -1.31 5.16
C ILE A 1 13.12 -2.21 5.91
N SER A 2 14.30 -2.50 5.35
CA SER A 2 15.35 -3.32 5.99
C SER A 2 15.80 -2.84 7.38
N GLY A 3 15.67 -1.54 7.69
CA GLY A 3 15.92 -1.00 9.04
C GLY A 3 14.96 -1.53 10.13
N PHE A 4 13.85 -2.18 9.74
CA PHE A 4 12.92 -2.88 10.64
C PHE A 4 13.33 -4.33 10.91
N ALA A 5 14.40 -4.85 10.31
CA ALA A 5 14.93 -6.16 10.66
C ALA A 5 15.40 -6.17 12.13
N SER A 6 15.11 -7.26 12.82
CA SER A 6 15.69 -7.56 14.14
C SER A 6 17.20 -7.78 14.02
N GLN A 7 17.94 -7.55 15.11
CA GLN A 7 19.35 -7.94 15.21
C GLN A 7 19.55 -9.44 15.44
N SER A 8 18.49 -10.14 15.81
CA SER A 8 18.49 -11.60 15.99
C SER A 8 17.71 -12.25 14.86
N ASP A 9 18.23 -13.37 14.38
CA ASP A 9 17.57 -14.19 13.37
C ASP A 9 16.23 -14.73 13.88
N PRO A 10 15.24 -14.91 12.99
CA PRO A 10 13.98 -15.54 13.35
C PRO A 10 14.22 -16.98 13.87
N PRO A 11 13.40 -17.47 14.82
CA PRO A 11 13.48 -18.84 15.27
C PRO A 11 13.32 -19.86 14.13
N GLU A 12 14.11 -20.92 14.19
CA GLU A 12 14.07 -22.04 13.26
C GLU A 12 13.43 -23.27 13.89
N PHE A 13 12.86 -24.14 13.04
CA PHE A 13 12.06 -25.29 13.43
C PHE A 13 12.40 -26.52 12.58
N GLU A 14 12.18 -27.72 13.10
CA GLU A 14 12.43 -28.97 12.36
C GLU A 14 11.41 -29.19 11.23
N THR A 15 10.22 -28.61 11.38
CA THR A 15 9.10 -28.76 10.43
C THR A 15 8.40 -27.42 10.22
N PRO A 16 7.80 -27.17 9.04
CA PRO A 16 7.04 -25.94 8.82
C PRO A 16 5.79 -25.87 9.71
N GLU A 17 5.22 -27.02 10.10
CA GLU A 17 4.06 -27.08 11.01
C GLU A 17 4.40 -26.48 12.38
N GLN A 18 5.61 -26.71 12.89
CA GLN A 18 6.07 -26.11 14.15
C GLN A 18 6.18 -24.58 14.05
N ALA A 19 6.62 -24.03 12.91
CA ALA A 19 6.65 -22.58 12.69
C ALA A 19 5.22 -21.99 12.68
N VAL A 20 4.28 -22.68 12.01
CA VAL A 20 2.86 -22.28 11.98
C VAL A 20 2.22 -22.35 13.37
N ASP A 21 2.55 -23.36 14.17
CA ASP A 21 2.02 -23.49 15.53
C ASP A 21 2.60 -22.43 16.48
N ALA A 22 3.89 -22.10 16.33
CA ALA A 22 4.49 -20.97 17.05
C ALA A 22 3.82 -19.63 16.69
N PHE A 23 3.53 -19.42 15.40
CA PHE A 23 2.79 -18.26 14.90
C PHE A 23 1.39 -18.15 15.51
N LYS A 24 0.60 -19.23 15.47
CA LYS A 24 -0.72 -19.27 16.11
C LYS A 24 -0.64 -19.03 17.63
N ALA A 25 0.37 -19.57 18.29
CA ALA A 25 0.55 -19.42 19.73
C ALA A 25 0.84 -17.95 20.10
N ALA A 26 1.70 -17.26 19.35
CA ALA A 26 1.98 -15.83 19.56
C ALA A 26 0.71 -14.97 19.40
N LEU A 27 -0.06 -15.21 18.34
CA LEU A 27 -1.32 -14.50 18.09
C LEU A 27 -2.39 -14.81 19.15
N SER A 28 -2.51 -16.07 19.59
CA SER A 28 -3.47 -16.46 20.62
C SER A 28 -3.16 -15.87 21.98
N ALA A 29 -1.87 -15.67 22.28
CA ALA A 29 -1.39 -15.01 23.50
C ALA A 29 -1.46 -13.48 23.44
N ASP A 30 -1.86 -12.91 22.29
CA ASP A 30 -1.78 -11.47 22.01
C ASP A 30 -0.36 -10.89 22.23
N ASP A 31 0.65 -11.71 21.95
CA ASP A 31 2.06 -11.38 22.16
C ASP A 31 2.67 -10.85 20.86
N PHE A 32 2.59 -9.53 20.68
CA PHE A 32 3.16 -8.86 19.52
C PHE A 32 4.67 -9.05 19.40
N ASP A 33 5.41 -9.04 20.52
CA ASP A 33 6.86 -9.12 20.49
C ASP A 33 7.33 -10.49 20.02
N LYS A 34 6.64 -11.55 20.47
CA LYS A 34 6.87 -12.91 19.97
C LYS A 34 6.46 -13.08 18.52
N PHE A 35 5.34 -12.47 18.10
CA PHE A 35 4.93 -12.44 16.70
C PHE A 35 5.99 -11.77 15.81
N ALA A 36 6.48 -10.59 16.21
CA ALA A 36 7.51 -9.87 15.48
C ALA A 36 8.83 -10.66 15.42
N ALA A 37 9.23 -11.29 16.53
CA ALA A 37 10.42 -12.14 16.58
C ALA A 37 10.32 -13.35 15.62
N LEU A 38 9.15 -13.98 15.50
CA LEU A 38 8.93 -15.07 14.54
C LEU A 38 9.17 -14.62 13.09
N LEU A 39 8.83 -13.37 12.77
CA LEU A 39 9.00 -12.77 11.45
C LEU A 39 10.37 -12.09 11.26
N GLY A 40 11.25 -12.14 12.27
CA GLY A 40 12.55 -11.46 12.25
C GLY A 40 12.46 -9.93 12.23
N ILE A 41 11.39 -9.37 12.79
CA ILE A 41 11.12 -7.92 12.81
C ILE A 41 11.49 -7.33 14.19
N ASP A 42 12.09 -6.14 14.18
CA ASP A 42 12.29 -5.30 15.35
C ASP A 42 10.94 -4.80 15.87
N ALA A 43 10.47 -5.40 16.96
CA ALA A 43 9.15 -5.13 17.52
C ALA A 43 8.98 -3.66 17.98
N ALA A 44 10.04 -3.04 18.50
CA ALA A 44 9.98 -1.65 18.97
C ALA A 44 9.79 -0.68 17.81
N LYS A 45 10.55 -0.88 16.71
CA LYS A 45 10.36 -0.09 15.49
C LYS A 45 9.01 -0.35 14.86
N ALA A 46 8.58 -1.61 14.78
CA ALA A 46 7.30 -1.98 14.19
C ALA A 46 6.12 -1.32 14.93
N LYS A 47 6.13 -1.31 16.28
CA LYS A 47 5.11 -0.62 17.10
C LYS A 47 5.02 0.89 16.84
N ALA A 48 6.13 1.52 16.45
CA ALA A 48 6.15 2.95 16.12
C ALA A 48 5.62 3.24 14.71
N GLY A 49 5.42 2.21 13.87
CA GLY A 49 4.86 2.34 12.54
C GLY A 49 3.35 2.55 12.56
N GLU A 50 2.88 3.48 11.74
CA GLU A 50 1.45 3.74 11.54
C GLU A 50 0.72 2.49 11.01
N GLY A 51 -0.44 2.16 11.57
CA GLY A 51 -1.27 1.04 11.13
C GLY A 51 -0.72 -0.37 11.41
N VAL A 52 0.48 -0.51 11.98
CA VAL A 52 1.10 -1.83 12.25
C VAL A 52 0.31 -2.62 13.28
N MET A 53 -0.09 -1.98 14.39
CA MET A 53 -0.87 -2.65 15.44
C MET A 53 -2.30 -3.01 14.98
N ASP A 54 -2.89 -2.21 14.09
CA ASP A 54 -4.19 -2.54 13.49
C ASP A 54 -4.06 -3.74 12.54
N THR A 55 -3.00 -3.78 11.73
CA THR A 55 -2.69 -4.92 10.86
C THR A 55 -2.45 -6.19 11.68
N TYR A 56 -1.71 -6.09 12.79
CA TYR A 56 -1.53 -7.19 13.73
C TYR A 56 -2.86 -7.69 14.31
N ALA A 57 -3.74 -6.78 14.73
CA ALA A 57 -5.07 -7.15 15.23
C ALA A 57 -5.90 -7.87 14.15
N GLN A 58 -5.86 -7.41 12.90
CA GLN A 58 -6.52 -8.07 11.77
C GLN A 58 -5.96 -9.47 11.51
N ILE A 59 -4.63 -9.64 11.55
CA ILE A 59 -3.97 -10.94 11.42
C ILE A 59 -4.40 -11.88 12.54
N ARG A 60 -4.38 -11.40 13.79
CA ARG A 60 -4.79 -12.15 14.99
C ARG A 60 -6.25 -12.61 14.87
N ASP A 61 -7.16 -11.69 14.57
CA ASP A 61 -8.59 -11.98 14.52
C ASP A 61 -8.96 -12.80 13.28
N GLY A 62 -8.26 -12.61 12.16
CA GLY A 62 -8.38 -13.47 10.98
C GLY A 62 -7.92 -14.90 11.26
N THR A 63 -6.83 -15.09 12.01
CA THR A 63 -6.32 -16.42 12.37
C THR A 63 -7.27 -17.19 13.27
N LYS A 64 -8.05 -16.50 14.13
CA LYS A 64 -9.13 -17.12 14.92
C LYS A 64 -10.23 -17.72 14.06
N LYS A 65 -10.43 -17.21 12.84
CA LYS A 65 -11.46 -17.70 11.90
C LYS A 65 -10.95 -18.86 11.08
N LYS A 66 -9.82 -18.68 10.40
CA LYS A 66 -9.28 -19.65 9.46
C LYS A 66 -7.79 -19.41 9.23
N ILE A 67 -7.06 -20.51 9.08
CA ILE A 67 -5.68 -20.52 8.62
C ILE A 67 -5.48 -21.68 7.66
N VAL A 68 -4.88 -21.41 6.51
CA VAL A 68 -4.53 -22.41 5.50
C VAL A 68 -3.06 -22.26 5.18
N VAL A 69 -2.37 -23.38 4.95
CA VAL A 69 -0.96 -23.38 4.56
C VAL A 69 -0.87 -23.94 3.15
N LYS A 70 -0.32 -23.17 2.21
CA LYS A 70 -0.09 -23.60 0.83
C LYS A 70 1.38 -23.82 0.57
N ASP A 71 1.69 -24.83 -0.22
CA ASP A 71 3.03 -25.03 -0.77
C ASP A 71 3.14 -24.29 -2.11
N VAL A 72 4.11 -23.37 -2.21
CA VAL A 72 4.40 -22.60 -3.41
C VAL A 72 5.91 -22.57 -3.58
N ASP A 73 6.40 -23.18 -4.66
CA ASP A 73 7.83 -23.22 -5.02
C ASP A 73 8.75 -23.66 -3.86
N GLY A 74 8.31 -24.65 -3.07
CA GLY A 74 9.07 -25.19 -1.94
C GLY A 74 9.02 -24.33 -0.67
N ARG A 75 8.24 -23.25 -0.66
CA ARG A 75 7.94 -22.41 0.51
C ARG A 75 6.51 -22.67 1.00
N LYS A 76 6.26 -22.39 2.27
CA LYS A 76 4.90 -22.44 2.84
C LYS A 76 4.34 -21.03 3.01
N ILE A 77 3.20 -20.77 2.37
CA ILE A 77 2.48 -19.51 2.51
C ILE A 77 1.32 -19.69 3.48
N VAL A 78 1.27 -18.84 4.51
CA VAL A 78 0.17 -18.82 5.48
C VAL A 78 -0.93 -17.89 4.97
N GLU A 79 -2.11 -18.44 4.73
CA GLU A 79 -3.32 -17.69 4.33
C GLU A 79 -4.28 -17.55 5.51
N ILE A 80 -4.76 -16.33 5.74
CA ILE A 80 -5.46 -15.94 6.97
C ILE A 80 -6.91 -15.52 6.67
N GLY A 81 -7.83 -16.00 7.50
CA GLY A 81 -9.24 -15.62 7.51
C GLY A 81 -10.05 -16.11 6.29
N ASP A 82 -11.29 -15.63 6.19
CA ASP A 82 -12.24 -16.06 5.16
C ASP A 82 -11.81 -15.63 3.75
N LYS A 83 -11.05 -14.51 3.67
CA LYS A 83 -10.50 -13.98 2.42
C LYS A 83 -9.23 -14.72 1.97
N LEU A 84 -8.73 -15.68 2.76
CA LEU A 84 -7.46 -16.38 2.50
C LEU A 84 -6.32 -15.39 2.20
N TRP A 85 -6.23 -14.33 3.00
CA TRP A 85 -5.24 -13.28 2.77
C TRP A 85 -3.83 -13.85 3.01
N PRO A 86 -2.93 -13.83 2.01
CA PRO A 86 -1.59 -14.41 2.15
C PRO A 86 -0.70 -13.50 3.00
N LEU A 87 -0.19 -14.03 4.10
CA LEU A 87 0.81 -13.38 4.93
C LEU A 87 2.08 -13.14 4.09
N PRO A 88 2.68 -11.93 4.13
CA PRO A 88 3.84 -11.61 3.30
C PRO A 88 5.07 -12.47 3.57
N PHE A 89 5.22 -12.97 4.79
CA PHE A 89 6.40 -13.72 5.24
C PHE A 89 6.19 -15.22 4.97
N PRO A 90 6.82 -15.80 3.94
CA PRO A 90 6.72 -17.23 3.70
C PRO A 90 7.57 -17.99 4.72
N ILE A 91 7.24 -19.25 4.99
CA ILE A 91 8.11 -20.16 5.73
C ILE A 91 8.98 -20.90 4.71
N ALA A 92 10.29 -20.74 4.81
CA ALA A 92 11.26 -21.33 3.90
C ALA A 92 12.14 -22.34 4.64
N LYS A 93 12.72 -23.28 3.88
CA LYS A 93 13.70 -24.25 4.40
C LYS A 93 15.10 -23.71 4.17
N GLY A 94 15.89 -23.60 5.23
CA GLY A 94 17.31 -23.23 5.17
C GLY A 94 18.20 -24.38 4.69
N ASP A 95 19.46 -24.05 4.40
CA ASP A 95 20.47 -25.01 3.92
C ASP A 95 20.81 -26.08 4.97
N ASP A 96 20.62 -25.77 6.25
CA ASP A 96 20.78 -26.68 7.37
C ASP A 96 19.58 -27.64 7.55
N GLY A 97 18.56 -27.48 6.71
CA GLY A 97 17.36 -28.29 6.68
C GLY A 97 16.24 -27.84 7.62
N LYS A 98 16.44 -26.76 8.40
CA LYS A 98 15.43 -26.20 9.29
C LYS A 98 14.49 -25.24 8.56
N TRP A 99 13.34 -24.96 9.16
CA TRP A 99 12.29 -24.11 8.62
C TRP A 99 12.13 -22.85 9.47
N GLY A 100 11.95 -21.69 8.85
CA GLY A 100 11.71 -20.44 9.53
C GLY A 100 10.98 -19.46 8.61
N PHE A 101 10.41 -18.39 9.17
CA PHE A 101 9.88 -17.32 8.33
C PHE A 101 11.04 -16.57 7.64
N ASP A 102 10.90 -16.34 6.34
CA ASP A 102 11.87 -15.58 5.56
C ASP A 102 11.56 -14.08 5.69
N THR A 103 12.31 -13.43 6.58
CA THR A 103 12.21 -11.99 6.88
C THR A 103 12.36 -11.13 5.63
N TYR A 104 13.36 -11.42 4.78
CA TYR A 104 13.71 -10.56 3.65
C TYR A 104 12.75 -10.76 2.48
N ALA A 105 12.31 -12.00 2.21
CA ALA A 105 11.23 -12.23 1.28
C ALA A 105 9.93 -11.53 1.72
N GLY A 106 9.63 -11.53 3.03
CA GLY A 106 8.47 -10.82 3.55
C GLY A 106 8.56 -9.30 3.41
N PHE A 107 9.74 -8.71 3.58
CA PHE A 107 9.95 -7.29 3.33
C PHE A 107 9.81 -6.92 1.85
N GLU A 108 10.34 -7.75 0.96
CA GLU A 108 10.19 -7.54 -0.49
C GLU A 108 8.71 -7.59 -0.89
N GLU A 109 7.97 -8.60 -0.44
CA GLU A 109 6.54 -8.73 -0.71
C GLU A 109 5.72 -7.55 -0.18
N ILE A 110 6.08 -6.96 0.97
CA ILE A 110 5.44 -5.73 1.47
C ILE A 110 5.71 -4.55 0.54
N ILE A 111 6.94 -4.42 0.03
CA ILE A 111 7.30 -3.37 -0.94
C ILE A 111 6.51 -3.58 -2.24
N ASP A 112 6.51 -4.80 -2.77
CA ASP A 112 5.83 -5.15 -4.02
C ASP A 112 4.33 -4.85 -3.95
N ARG A 113 3.68 -5.18 -2.82
CA ARG A 113 2.28 -4.83 -2.60
C ARG A 113 2.05 -3.32 -2.57
N ARG A 114 2.95 -2.56 -1.96
CA ARG A 114 2.85 -1.10 -1.90
C ARG A 114 3.06 -0.46 -3.27
N VAL A 115 4.02 -0.97 -4.05
CA VAL A 115 4.25 -0.54 -5.43
C VAL A 115 3.02 -0.86 -6.27
N GLY A 116 2.50 -2.09 -6.21
CA GLY A 116 1.29 -2.48 -6.94
C GLY A 116 0.06 -1.65 -6.57
N GLU A 117 -0.14 -1.34 -5.29
CA GLU A 117 -1.21 -0.42 -4.85
C GLU A 117 -1.04 0.97 -5.47
N ASN A 118 0.17 1.52 -5.41
CA ASN A 118 0.48 2.83 -6.00
C ASN A 118 0.28 2.82 -7.52
N GLU A 119 0.67 1.74 -8.22
CA GLU A 119 0.48 1.58 -9.66
C GLU A 119 -1.00 1.54 -10.05
N LEU A 120 -1.83 0.83 -9.29
CA LEU A 120 -3.28 0.83 -9.49
C LEU A 120 -3.88 2.22 -9.28
N GLN A 121 -3.45 2.94 -8.25
CA GLN A 121 -3.85 4.34 -8.03
C GLN A 121 -3.42 5.24 -9.19
N THR A 122 -2.24 5.03 -9.75
CA THR A 122 -1.80 5.77 -10.94
C THR A 122 -2.66 5.47 -12.16
N ILE A 123 -3.02 4.21 -12.41
CA ILE A 123 -3.91 3.85 -13.53
C ILE A 123 -5.27 4.55 -13.37
N ASP A 124 -5.84 4.54 -12.17
CA ASP A 124 -7.12 5.19 -11.90
C ASP A 124 -7.02 6.72 -12.01
N THR A 125 -5.91 7.31 -11.54
CA THR A 125 -5.60 8.74 -11.73
C THR A 125 -5.54 9.11 -13.21
N MET A 126 -4.88 8.30 -14.04
CA MET A 126 -4.79 8.55 -15.48
C MET A 126 -6.15 8.43 -16.19
N ARG A 127 -7.01 7.52 -15.75
CA ARG A 127 -8.40 7.43 -16.25
C ARG A 127 -9.21 8.66 -15.87
N ALA A 128 -9.14 9.08 -14.61
CA ALA A 128 -9.80 10.28 -14.13
C ALA A 128 -9.34 11.53 -14.90
N TYR A 129 -8.04 11.65 -15.19
CA TYR A 129 -7.51 12.73 -16.02
C TYR A 129 -8.10 12.75 -17.44
N VAL A 130 -8.20 11.58 -18.08
CA VAL A 130 -8.80 11.48 -19.42
C VAL A 130 -10.27 11.88 -19.40
N ASP A 131 -11.02 11.50 -18.37
CA ASP A 131 -12.43 11.86 -18.27
C ASP A 131 -12.61 13.35 -17.96
N ALA A 132 -11.80 13.93 -17.08
CA ALA A 132 -11.76 15.38 -16.82
C ALA A 132 -11.43 16.18 -18.09
N GLN A 133 -10.50 15.71 -18.92
CA GLN A 133 -10.15 16.33 -20.20
C GLN A 133 -11.28 16.26 -21.23
N LYS A 134 -12.02 15.15 -21.29
CA LYS A 134 -13.21 15.05 -22.15
C LYS A 134 -14.32 15.98 -21.70
N GLU A 135 -14.51 16.12 -20.40
CA GLU A 135 -15.50 17.04 -19.85
C GLU A 135 -15.11 18.50 -20.12
N TYR A 136 -13.85 18.86 -19.85
CA TYR A 136 -13.30 20.17 -20.19
C TYR A 136 -13.50 20.51 -21.69
N SER A 137 -13.09 19.62 -22.60
CA SER A 137 -13.24 19.84 -24.05
C SER A 137 -14.69 19.85 -24.57
N SER A 138 -15.70 19.67 -23.71
CA SER A 138 -17.11 19.75 -24.09
C SER A 138 -17.68 21.17 -24.05
N ALA A 139 -16.95 22.12 -23.48
CA ALA A 139 -17.29 23.53 -23.44
C ALA A 139 -16.13 24.41 -23.92
N ASP A 140 -16.48 25.61 -24.39
CA ASP A 140 -15.51 26.66 -24.69
C ASP A 140 -15.22 27.41 -23.39
N HIS A 141 -13.97 27.31 -22.93
CA HIS A 141 -13.52 27.79 -21.63
C HIS A 141 -12.69 29.07 -21.71
N ASP A 142 -12.27 29.50 -22.91
CA ASP A 142 -11.49 30.72 -23.12
C ASP A 142 -12.17 31.74 -24.07
N ASP A 143 -13.40 31.44 -24.51
CA ASP A 143 -14.27 32.30 -25.33
C ASP A 143 -13.66 32.60 -26.72
N ASP A 144 -12.83 31.69 -27.24
CA ASP A 144 -12.21 31.80 -28.56
C ASP A 144 -13.05 31.13 -29.68
N GLY A 145 -14.12 30.41 -29.30
CA GLY A 145 -15.04 29.70 -30.18
C GLY A 145 -14.60 28.29 -30.57
N VAL A 146 -13.54 27.74 -29.95
CA VAL A 146 -12.96 26.43 -30.25
C VAL A 146 -13.05 25.51 -29.03
N LEU A 147 -13.49 24.27 -29.26
CA LEU A 147 -13.43 23.23 -28.24
C LEU A 147 -12.04 22.60 -28.23
N GLU A 148 -11.36 22.68 -27.09
CA GLU A 148 -10.01 22.20 -26.95
C GLU A 148 -9.76 21.41 -25.65
N TYR A 149 -8.67 20.63 -25.66
CA TYR A 149 -8.16 20.00 -24.45
C TYR A 149 -7.29 20.99 -23.69
N ALA A 150 -7.39 20.97 -22.37
CA ALA A 150 -6.60 21.84 -21.53
C ALA A 150 -5.10 21.51 -21.63
N GLN A 151 -4.28 22.56 -21.65
CA GLN A 151 -2.84 22.44 -21.81
C GLN A 151 -2.10 22.22 -20.49
N GLN A 152 -2.75 22.53 -19.35
CA GLN A 152 -2.23 22.28 -18.02
C GLN A 152 -3.22 21.42 -17.22
N GLN A 153 -2.76 20.92 -16.07
CA GLN A 153 -3.62 20.12 -15.17
C GLN A 153 -4.35 21.00 -14.16
N ILE A 154 -3.75 22.15 -13.81
CA ILE A 154 -4.19 23.04 -12.74
C ILE A 154 -4.28 24.44 -13.32
N SER A 155 -5.46 25.06 -13.20
CA SER A 155 -5.68 26.42 -13.64
C SER A 155 -4.77 27.37 -12.87
N SER A 156 -4.26 28.38 -13.57
CA SER A 156 -3.59 29.50 -12.91
C SER A 156 -4.54 30.23 -11.94
N ASP A 157 -3.99 30.82 -10.89
CA ASP A 157 -4.76 31.55 -9.86
C ASP A 157 -5.81 32.50 -10.48
N GLY A 158 -7.06 32.35 -10.05
CA GLY A 158 -8.16 33.19 -10.51
C GLY A 158 -8.75 32.82 -11.88
N LYS A 159 -8.35 31.67 -12.47
CA LYS A 159 -8.87 31.19 -13.76
C LYS A 159 -9.52 29.80 -13.63
N ALA A 160 -10.39 29.48 -14.59
CA ALA A 160 -11.01 28.18 -14.78
C ALA A 160 -10.79 27.70 -16.23
N VAL A 161 -9.51 27.57 -16.63
CA VAL A 161 -9.07 27.30 -18.02
C VAL A 161 -8.27 26.00 -18.14
N ASP A 162 -8.27 25.17 -17.10
CA ASP A 162 -7.66 23.85 -17.06
C ASP A 162 -8.53 22.93 -16.19
N PRO A 163 -8.37 21.60 -16.21
CA PRO A 163 -9.39 20.69 -15.68
C PRO A 163 -9.60 20.80 -14.16
N TYR A 164 -8.65 21.40 -13.43
CA TYR A 164 -8.83 21.75 -12.02
C TYR A 164 -8.81 23.27 -11.82
N TRP A 165 -9.75 23.77 -11.01
CA TRP A 165 -9.75 25.10 -10.40
C TRP A 165 -10.33 25.01 -8.98
N SER A 166 -9.98 25.98 -8.12
CA SER A 166 -10.47 25.99 -6.74
C SER A 166 -11.99 26.20 -6.70
N PRO A 167 -12.73 25.45 -5.87
CA PRO A 167 -14.15 25.71 -5.61
C PRO A 167 -14.42 27.14 -5.12
N ASP A 168 -13.45 27.75 -4.42
CA ASP A 168 -13.54 29.13 -3.93
C ASP A 168 -13.64 30.17 -5.05
N LEU A 169 -13.30 29.79 -6.29
CA LEU A 169 -13.40 30.67 -7.45
C LEU A 169 -14.87 30.95 -7.82
N GLY A 170 -15.80 30.08 -7.44
CA GLY A 170 -17.22 30.24 -7.72
C GLY A 170 -17.63 29.95 -9.18
N GLU A 171 -16.74 29.35 -9.98
CA GLU A 171 -16.95 29.00 -11.40
C GLU A 171 -17.61 27.61 -11.59
N GLY A 172 -18.25 27.10 -10.54
CA GLY A 172 -18.81 25.75 -10.52
C GLY A 172 -17.77 24.66 -10.26
N ASP A 173 -18.21 23.40 -10.35
CA ASP A 173 -17.37 22.24 -10.09
C ASP A 173 -16.34 22.05 -11.22
N SER A 174 -15.08 21.83 -10.85
CA SER A 174 -14.03 21.55 -11.84
C SER A 174 -14.14 20.12 -12.39
N PRO A 175 -13.81 19.87 -13.68
CA PRO A 175 -13.82 18.53 -14.27
C PRO A 175 -12.93 17.50 -13.55
N ALA A 176 -11.81 17.93 -12.97
CA ALA A 176 -10.93 17.09 -12.15
C ALA A 176 -11.48 16.86 -10.73
N GLY A 177 -12.58 17.54 -10.38
CA GLY A 177 -13.27 17.46 -9.11
C GLY A 177 -12.41 17.82 -7.92
N ASN A 178 -12.78 17.26 -6.77
CA ASN A 178 -12.21 17.60 -5.48
C ASN A 178 -10.85 16.93 -5.21
N ALA A 179 -10.28 16.23 -6.20
CA ALA A 179 -9.08 15.40 -6.03
C ALA A 179 -7.85 16.16 -5.52
N LEU A 180 -7.85 17.49 -5.66
CA LEU A 180 -6.77 18.40 -5.25
C LEU A 180 -7.21 19.45 -4.21
N GLU A 181 -8.43 19.33 -3.64
CA GLU A 181 -9.00 20.34 -2.73
C GLU A 181 -8.18 20.59 -1.47
N ASP A 182 -7.62 19.53 -0.86
CA ASP A 182 -6.91 19.63 0.41
C ASP A 182 -5.42 20.02 0.27
N ASN A 183 -4.96 20.30 -0.96
CA ASN A 183 -3.57 20.54 -1.34
C ASN A 183 -2.57 19.45 -0.94
N ALA A 184 -2.95 18.37 -0.23
CA ALA A 184 -2.00 17.38 0.29
C ALA A 184 -1.30 16.64 -0.86
N ALA A 185 -2.05 16.38 -1.94
CA ALA A 185 -1.50 15.84 -3.19
C ALA A 185 -0.51 16.81 -3.85
N LEU A 186 -0.83 18.11 -3.86
CA LEU A 186 0.00 19.16 -4.45
C LEU A 186 1.27 19.44 -3.64
N ASP A 187 1.18 19.41 -2.31
CA ASP A 187 2.31 19.63 -1.42
C ASP A 187 3.31 18.47 -1.51
N LYS A 188 2.84 17.22 -1.57
CA LYS A 188 3.69 16.05 -1.86
C LYS A 188 4.36 16.14 -3.23
N ALA A 189 3.61 16.57 -4.25
CA ALA A 189 4.18 16.79 -5.59
C ALA A 189 5.27 17.88 -5.58
N LYS A 190 5.05 19.00 -4.90
CA LYS A 190 6.02 20.10 -4.73
C LYS A 190 7.26 19.69 -3.94
N ALA A 191 7.10 18.82 -2.94
CA ALA A 191 8.22 18.21 -2.20
C ALA A 191 9.03 17.20 -3.03
N GLY A 192 8.61 16.91 -4.27
CA GLY A 192 9.27 15.98 -5.17
C GLY A 192 8.94 14.51 -4.90
N GLU A 193 8.01 14.24 -3.98
CA GLU A 193 7.56 12.89 -3.60
C GLU A 193 6.61 12.28 -4.65
N GLY A 194 5.99 13.13 -5.48
CA GLY A 194 4.98 12.71 -6.44
C GLY A 194 3.66 12.32 -5.77
N TYR A 195 2.65 12.02 -6.58
CA TYR A 195 1.37 11.50 -6.10
C TYR A 195 1.39 9.97 -6.20
N TYR A 196 1.35 9.29 -5.04
CA TYR A 196 1.65 7.86 -4.89
C TYR A 196 3.04 7.44 -5.43
N GLY A 197 4.02 8.36 -5.43
CA GLY A 197 5.37 8.10 -5.96
C GLY A 197 5.53 8.35 -7.46
N TYR A 198 4.44 8.68 -8.17
CA TYR A 198 4.46 8.96 -9.61
C TYR A 198 4.35 10.47 -9.88
N ARG A 199 5.00 10.91 -10.95
CA ARG A 199 5.00 12.32 -11.37
C ARG A 199 4.23 12.46 -12.67
N TYR A 200 3.20 13.28 -12.62
CA TYR A 200 2.34 13.59 -13.75
C TYR A 200 2.83 14.89 -14.38
N ARG A 201 2.78 14.99 -15.70
CA ARG A 201 3.18 16.16 -16.48
C ARG A 201 2.16 16.40 -17.57
#